data_AF-A0A3C1Z1V6-F1
#
_entry.id   AF-A0A3C1Z1V6-F1
#
_cell.length_a   1.000
_cell.length_b   1.000
_cell.length_c   1.000
_cell.angle_alpha   90.00
_cell.angle_beta   90.00
_cell.angle_gamma   90.00
#
_symmetry.space_group_name_H-M   'P 1'
#
loop_
_entity.id
_entity.type
_entity.pdbx_description
1 polymer ?
#
loop_
_entity_poly.entity_id
_entity_poly.type
_entity_poly.pdbx_seq_one_letter_code
_entity_poly.pdbx_strand_id
1 'polypeptide(L)' 'GPDVFACIRAEDVVLEQGRASASSARNHLTGTVQSVTILGALARVTLDCGFPLVAMVTRSTVEEFTLAPG' A
#
# COMPACT_ATOMS: atom_id res chain seq x y z
N GLY A 1 -25.30 3.37 -11.65
CA GLY A 1 -25.23 4.75 -11.14
C GLY A 1 -24.45 5.59 -12.13
N PRO A 2 -24.30 6.91 -11.90
CA PRO A 2 -23.41 7.73 -12.72
C PRO A 2 -21.94 7.38 -12.47
N ASP A 3 -21.08 7.71 -13.43
CA ASP A 3 -19.63 7.57 -13.29
C ASP A 3 -19.07 8.61 -12.32
N VAL A 4 -18.11 8.18 -11.49
CA VAL A 4 -17.48 9.00 -10.44
C VAL A 4 -15.98 8.75 -10.38
N PHE A 5 -15.24 9.69 -9.78
CA PHE A 5 -13.83 9.53 -9.48
C PHE A 5 -13.60 9.32 -7.98
N ALA A 6 -12.69 8.41 -7.65
CA ALA A 6 -12.17 8.22 -6.30
C ALA A 6 -10.68 8.55 -6.31
N CYS A 7 -10.27 9.54 -5.52
CA CYS A 7 -8.88 9.96 -5.38
C CYS A 7 -8.39 9.63 -3.98
N ILE A 8 -7.31 8.87 -3.87
CA ILE A 8 -6.73 8.43 -2.61
C ILE A 8 -5.27 8.87 -2.61
N ARG A 9 -4.82 9.49 -1.52
CA ARG A 9 -3.42 9.87 -1.37
C ARG A 9 -2.60 8.67 -0.94
N ALA A 10 -1.34 8.62 -1.37
CA ALA A 10 -0.49 7.48 -1.07
C ALA A 10 -0.23 7.33 0.45
N GLU A 11 -0.22 8.43 1.20
CA GLU A 11 -0.10 8.42 2.66
C GLU A 11 -1.34 7.88 3.39
N ASP A 12 -2.50 7.79 2.72
CA ASP A 12 -3.74 7.25 3.29
C ASP A 12 -3.87 5.73 3.03
N VAL A 13 -2.91 5.11 2.33
CA VAL A 13 -2.88 3.68 2.04
C VAL A 13 -1.96 2.96 3.04
N VAL A 14 -2.56 2.08 3.85
CA VAL A 14 -1.84 1.26 4.83
C VAL A 14 -1.59 -0.13 4.27
N LEU A 15 -0.40 -0.69 4.53
CA LEU A 15 -0.06 -2.07 4.18
C LEU A 15 -0.30 -2.99 5.37
N GLU A 16 -0.87 -4.16 5.11
CA GLU A 16 -1.14 -5.19 6.12
C GLU A 16 -0.63 -6.54 5.62
N GLN A 17 0.04 -7.31 6.49
CA GLN A 17 0.41 -8.70 6.23
C GLN A 17 -0.48 -9.66 7.03
N GLY A 18 -1.16 -10.57 6.35
CA GLY A 18 -2.09 -11.51 6.99
C GLY A 18 -3.39 -10.86 7.44
N ARG A 19 -3.94 -11.29 8.60
CA ARG A 19 -5.13 -10.67 9.20
C ARG A 19 -4.70 -9.65 10.25
N ALA A 20 -4.90 -8.37 9.96
CA ALA A 20 -4.80 -7.32 10.96
C ALA A 20 -5.82 -7.55 12.07
N SER A 21 -5.38 -7.45 13.34
CA SER A 21 -6.23 -7.69 14.51
C SER A 21 -7.15 -6.52 14.85
N ALA A 22 -6.84 -5.31 14.38
CA ALA A 22 -7.70 -4.12 14.44
C ALA A 22 -7.20 -3.03 13.48
N SER A 23 -7.94 -2.78 12.40
CA SER A 23 -7.70 -1.66 11.47
C SER A 23 -8.99 -0.85 11.32
N SER A 24 -8.87 0.48 11.25
CA SER A 24 -10.00 1.36 10.96
C SER A 24 -10.28 1.47 9.45
N ALA A 25 -9.37 0.95 8.62
CA ALA A 25 -9.57 0.87 7.18
C ALA A 25 -10.80 0.03 6.88
N ARG A 26 -11.71 0.57 6.06
CA ARG A 26 -12.93 -0.15 5.65
C ARG A 26 -12.72 -0.99 4.41
N ASN A 27 -11.78 -0.59 3.57
CA ASN A 27 -11.48 -1.26 2.30
C ASN A 27 -10.18 -2.04 2.47
N HIS A 28 -10.24 -3.35 2.24
CA HIS A 28 -9.06 -4.21 2.19
C HIS A 28 -8.96 -4.76 0.77
N LEU A 29 -7.85 -4.44 0.12
CA LEU A 29 -7.57 -4.85 -1.25
C LEU A 29 -6.35 -5.77 -1.21
N THR A 30 -6.53 -7.03 -1.59
CA THR A 30 -5.39 -7.91 -1.81
C THR A 30 -4.60 -7.40 -3.01
N GLY A 31 -3.28 -7.41 -2.90
CA GLY A 31 -2.43 -7.03 -4.02
C GLY A 31 -1.02 -7.54 -3.89
N THR A 32 -0.31 -7.46 -5.02
CA THR A 32 1.09 -7.85 -5.15
C THR A 32 1.96 -6.61 -5.23
N VAL A 33 3.10 -6.61 -4.54
CA VAL A 33 4.07 -5.53 -4.67
C VAL A 33 4.69 -5.60 -6.06
N GLN A 34 4.62 -4.51 -6.82
CA GLN A 34 5.29 -4.39 -8.11
C GLN A 34 6.66 -3.71 -7.98
N SER A 35 6.78 -2.70 -7.10
CA SER A 35 8.05 -2.00 -6.89
C SER A 35 8.12 -1.36 -5.51
N VAL A 36 9.36 -1.19 -5.02
CA VAL A 36 9.67 -0.47 -3.78
C VAL A 36 10.80 0.52 -4.09
N THR A 37 10.58 1.79 -3.78
CA THR A 37 11.59 2.85 -3.94
C THR A 37 11.84 3.53 -2.59
N ILE A 38 13.05 3.40 -2.05
CA ILE A 38 13.43 4.08 -0.79
C ILE A 38 13.69 5.56 -1.07
N LEU A 39 13.05 6.43 -0.27
CA LEU A 39 13.08 7.89 -0.35
C LEU A 39 13.49 8.46 1.02
N GLY A 40 14.70 8.14 1.46
CA GLY A 40 15.20 8.52 2.79
C GLY A 40 14.54 7.70 3.90
N ALA A 41 13.84 8.38 4.82
CA ALA A 41 13.10 7.74 5.91
C ALA A 41 11.77 7.11 5.45
N LEU A 42 11.31 7.45 4.25
CA LEU A 42 10.10 6.92 3.64
C LEU A 42 10.43 5.97 2.49
N ALA A 43 9.43 5.24 2.03
CA ALA A 43 9.47 4.45 0.83
C ALA A 43 8.15 4.55 0.07
N ARG A 44 8.24 4.57 -1.26
CA ARG A 44 7.10 4.45 -2.17
C ARG A 44 6.96 2.99 -2.58
N VAL A 45 5.80 2.41 -2.33
CA VAL A 45 5.47 1.03 -2.72
C VAL A 45 4.34 1.08 -3.76
N THR A 46 4.58 0.49 -4.93
CA THR A 46 3.54 0.32 -5.96
C THR A 46 3.00 -1.09 -5.88
N LEU A 47 1.67 -1.22 -5.89
CA LEU A 47 0.93 -2.46 -5.74
C LEU A 47 0.04 -2.69 -6.97
N ASP A 48 -0.16 -3.95 -7.30
CA ASP A 48 -1.23 -4.40 -8.17
C ASP A 48 -2.38 -4.96 -7.34
N CYS A 49 -3.50 -4.25 -7.28
CA CYS A 49 -4.73 -4.71 -6.64
C CYS A 49 -5.83 -5.06 -7.65
N GLY A 50 -5.45 -5.37 -8.91
CA GLY A 50 -6.34 -5.33 -10.09
C GLY A 50 -6.37 -3.95 -10.76
N PHE A 51 -5.69 -2.98 -10.13
CA PHE A 51 -5.35 -1.66 -10.65
C PHE A 51 -4.10 -1.17 -9.90
N PRO A 52 -3.30 -0.25 -10.47
CA PRO A 52 -2.14 0.29 -9.80
C PRO A 52 -2.54 1.16 -8.60
N LEU A 53 -2.03 0.82 -7.42
CA LEU A 53 -2.18 1.60 -6.19
C LEU A 53 -0.80 1.91 -5.61
N VAL A 54 -0.63 3.10 -5.03
CA VAL A 54 0.64 3.53 -4.43
C VAL A 54 0.43 3.77 -2.95
N ALA A 55 1.32 3.23 -2.13
CA ALA A 55 1.41 3.51 -0.70
C ALA A 55 2.73 4.23 -0.39
N MET A 56 2.66 5.22 0.50
CA MET A 56 3.82 5.85 1.12
C MET A 56 3.94 5.34 2.55
N VAL A 57 5.00 4.57 2.81
CA VAL A 57 5.27 3.94 4.11
C VAL A 57 6.62 4.38 4.64
N THR A 58 6.92 4.06 5.90
CA THR A 58 8.28 4.27 6.41
C THR A 58 9.22 3.23 5.83
N ARG A 59 10.51 3.58 5.77
CA ARG A 59 11.56 2.61 5.43
C ARG A 59 11.56 1.41 6.40
N SER A 60 11.29 1.64 7.68
CA SER A 60 11.20 0.55 8.66
C SER A 60 10.10 -0.45 8.33
N THR A 61 8.93 0.01 7.84
CA THR A 61 7.87 -0.91 7.36
C THR A 61 8.35 -1.79 6.22
N VAL A 62 9.09 -1.25 5.24
CA VAL A 62 9.65 -2.06 4.14
C VAL A 62 10.55 -3.17 4.68
N GLU A 63 11.40 -2.85 5.65
CA GLU A 63 12.36 -3.78 6.25
C GLU A 63 11.64 -4.83 7.12
N GLU A 64 10.74 -4.40 8.01
CA GLU A 64 9.96 -5.26 8.91
C GLU A 64 9.06 -6.23 8.14
N PHE A 65 8.40 -5.74 7.09
CA PHE A 65 7.52 -6.54 6.25
C PHE A 65 8.28 -7.26 5.13
N THR A 66 9.60 -7.05 5.02
CA THR A 66 10.43 -7.64 3.96
C THR A 66 9.83 -7.39 2.55
N LEU A 67 9.35 -6.17 2.30
CA LEU A 67 8.65 -5.84 1.06
C LEU A 67 9.61 -5.86 -0.12
N ALA A 68 9.27 -6.67 -1.12
CA ALA A 68 9.96 -6.78 -2.39
C ALA A 68 8.95 -7.09 -3.49
N PRO A 69 9.27 -6.82 -4.77
CA PRO A 69 8.41 -7.23 -5.87
C PRO A 69 8.15 -8.74 -5.86
N GLY A 70 6.88 -9.16 -5.99
CA GLY A 70 6.47 -10.57 -5.97
C GLY A 70 5.16 -10.82 -5.23
#